data_AF-A0A4Z0NTW8-F1
#
_entry.id   AF-A0A4Z0NTW8-F1
#
_cell.length_a   1.000
_cell.length_b   1.000
_cell.length_c   1.000
_cell.angle_alpha   90.00
_cell.angle_beta   90.00
_cell.angle_gamma   90.00
#
_symmetry.space_group_name_H-M   'P 1'
#
loop_
_entity.id
_entity.type
_entity.pdbx_description
1 polymer ?
#
loop_
_entity_poly.entity_id
_entity_poly.type
_entity_poly.pdbx_seq_one_letter_code
_entity_poly.pdbx_strand_id
1 'polypeptide(L)'
;MTLPEWQKFVAPRLDTIAAAANEALSVVVERADAAAEAARQQLAVHAGLFLAAMLLVGFSCTMAHVRIARPIRRMTGAMQALAEGDTAVQVPAVGRRDEIGAMAATVQVFRDTLIRTRALEKETALARASAEEQRRAGMRQMADAFERAVGGVVGQVAASATELQATAQTMTDGATLTAGRSATVAAAAGHTADNVGTVAAAAEELGTSVQEISRQVSGSASLARTAVDEAAGTAGHMRELSEAVSRIGDVVGLISSIASQTNLLALNATIEAARAGAAGRGFAVVAAEVKALAGQTAKATEEITGQIGRIQGKTGDAVAAIEAITGRIAEISRASVGIAAAVEEQGAATQEIVRNVAAAATGTTEVTHTITAVAGAAEETGAAATQVLAASSELSRQSEQLSAEVARFLATVRAA
;
A
#
# COMPACT_ATOMS: atom_id res chain seq x y z
N MET A 1 20.12 53.58 -195.83
CA MET A 1 20.55 52.39 -195.07
C MET A 1 19.45 51.35 -195.20
N THR A 2 19.77 50.19 -195.75
CA THR A 2 18.82 49.10 -196.02
C THR A 2 18.66 48.19 -194.78
N LEU A 3 17.57 47.43 -194.68
CA LEU A 3 17.31 46.51 -193.56
C LEU A 3 18.49 45.57 -193.19
N PRO A 4 19.32 45.08 -194.13
CA PRO A 4 20.50 44.27 -193.81
C PRO A 4 21.60 45.03 -193.04
N GLU A 5 21.72 46.36 -193.21
CA GLU A 5 22.74 47.17 -192.55
C GLU A 5 22.39 47.45 -191.08
N TRP A 6 21.10 47.51 -190.75
CA TRP A 6 20.64 47.70 -189.36
C TRP A 6 20.89 46.45 -188.50
N GLN A 7 20.72 45.25 -189.06
CA GLN A 7 21.03 44.00 -188.36
C GLN A 7 22.52 43.84 -188.02
N LYS A 8 23.43 44.27 -188.90
CA LYS A 8 24.88 44.25 -188.62
C LYS A 8 25.30 45.16 -187.46
N PHE A 9 24.52 46.20 -187.18
CA PHE A 9 24.83 47.15 -186.11
C PHE A 9 24.25 46.74 -184.75
N VAL A 10 23.07 46.09 -184.75
CA VAL A 10 22.31 45.82 -183.52
C VAL A 10 22.62 44.46 -182.90
N ALA A 11 22.81 43.40 -183.71
CA ALA A 11 23.03 42.04 -183.20
C ALA A 11 24.25 41.90 -182.26
N PRO A 12 25.44 42.45 -182.57
CA PRO A 12 26.61 42.29 -181.70
C PRO A 12 26.44 42.99 -180.33
N ARG A 13 25.59 44.02 -180.26
CA ARG A 13 25.36 44.81 -179.04
C ARG A 13 24.35 44.17 -178.09
N LEU A 14 23.41 43.39 -178.61
CA LEU A 14 22.48 42.61 -177.77
C LEU A 14 23.18 41.40 -177.14
N ASP A 15 24.08 40.73 -177.87
CA ASP A 15 24.87 39.61 -177.31
C ASP A 15 25.81 40.07 -176.18
N THR A 16 26.38 41.28 -176.27
CA THR A 16 27.23 41.82 -175.19
C THR A 16 26.44 42.15 -173.93
N ILE A 17 25.18 42.59 -174.05
CA ILE A 17 24.31 42.83 -172.89
C ILE A 17 23.85 41.50 -172.27
N ALA A 18 23.51 40.50 -173.08
CA ALA A 18 23.14 39.17 -172.60
C ALA A 18 24.30 38.47 -171.88
N ALA A 19 25.53 38.58 -172.39
CA ALA A 19 26.72 38.04 -171.73
C ALA A 19 26.99 38.70 -170.37
N ALA A 20 26.86 40.03 -170.27
CA ALA A 20 27.03 40.74 -169.01
C ALA A 20 25.96 40.38 -167.97
N ALA A 21 24.72 40.14 -168.40
CA ALA A 21 23.64 39.69 -167.52
C ALA A 21 23.88 38.26 -166.99
N ASN A 22 24.39 37.36 -167.83
CA ASN A 22 24.68 35.98 -167.42
C ASN A 22 25.87 35.90 -166.44
N GLU A 23 26.93 36.68 -166.67
CA GLU A 23 28.07 36.76 -165.77
C GLU A 23 27.65 37.30 -164.39
N ALA A 24 26.83 38.37 -164.35
CA ALA A 24 26.32 38.92 -163.11
C ALA A 24 25.45 37.93 -162.32
N LEU A 25 24.65 37.11 -163.00
CA LEU A 25 23.83 36.08 -162.35
C LEU A 25 24.69 34.97 -161.73
N SER A 26 25.77 34.54 -162.41
CA SER A 26 26.68 33.52 -161.90
C SER A 26 27.40 33.97 -160.61
N VAL A 27 27.82 35.24 -160.54
CA VAL A 27 28.46 35.83 -159.35
C VAL A 27 27.50 35.94 -158.17
N VAL A 28 26.20 36.15 -158.42
CA VAL A 28 25.18 36.19 -157.35
C VAL A 28 24.89 34.80 -156.80
N VAL A 29 24.81 33.78 -157.65
CA VAL A 29 24.61 32.38 -157.22
C VAL A 29 25.80 31.89 -156.40
N GLU A 30 27.03 32.17 -156.84
CA GLU A 30 28.25 31.77 -156.11
C GLU A 30 28.34 32.45 -154.73
N ARG A 31 27.95 33.74 -154.62
CA ARG A 31 27.86 34.42 -153.32
C ARG A 31 26.74 33.89 -152.42
N ALA A 32 25.63 33.44 -152.99
CA ALA A 32 24.53 32.84 -152.22
C ALA A 32 24.93 31.48 -151.63
N ASP A 33 25.61 30.64 -152.40
CA ASP A 33 26.12 29.34 -151.92
C ASP A 33 27.21 29.51 -150.86
N ALA A 34 28.13 30.45 -151.04
CA ALA A 34 29.14 30.77 -150.04
C ALA A 34 28.54 31.28 -148.71
N ALA A 35 27.45 32.05 -148.77
CA ALA A 35 26.73 32.52 -147.58
C ALA A 35 25.96 31.38 -146.87
N ALA A 36 25.38 30.44 -147.61
CA ALA A 36 24.68 29.29 -147.05
C ALA A 36 25.62 28.33 -146.30
N GLU A 37 26.83 28.10 -146.83
CA GLU A 37 27.81 27.20 -146.22
C GLU A 37 28.41 27.81 -144.93
N ALA A 38 28.65 29.12 -144.91
CA ALA A 38 29.08 29.84 -143.71
C ALA A 38 28.03 29.78 -142.58
N ALA A 39 26.74 29.88 -142.92
CA ALA A 39 25.65 29.78 -141.95
C ALA A 39 25.53 28.36 -141.34
N ARG A 40 25.73 27.30 -142.14
CA ARG A 40 25.73 25.91 -141.64
C ARG A 40 26.88 25.63 -140.67
N GLN A 41 28.09 26.13 -140.97
CA GLN A 41 29.25 25.96 -140.07
C GLN A 41 29.03 26.67 -138.73
N GLN A 42 28.46 27.88 -138.72
CA GLN A 42 28.15 28.58 -137.47
C GLN A 42 27.12 27.84 -136.60
N LEU A 43 26.10 27.24 -137.22
CA LEU A 43 25.06 26.49 -136.50
C LEU A 43 25.62 25.22 -135.83
N ALA A 44 26.54 24.51 -136.50
CA ALA A 44 27.18 23.30 -135.96
C ALA A 44 28.07 23.59 -134.74
N VAL A 45 28.82 24.70 -134.76
CA VAL A 45 29.67 25.12 -133.63
C VAL A 45 28.83 25.49 -132.39
N HIS A 46 27.72 26.20 -132.57
CA HIS A 46 26.83 26.56 -131.46
C HIS A 46 26.11 25.34 -130.86
N ALA A 47 25.69 24.38 -131.68
CA ALA A 47 25.10 23.12 -131.18
C ALA A 47 26.09 22.31 -130.33
N GLY A 48 27.37 22.26 -130.72
CA GLY A 48 28.41 21.58 -129.96
C GLY A 48 28.70 22.21 -128.59
N LEU A 49 28.74 23.56 -128.54
CA LEU A 49 28.94 24.30 -127.28
C LEU A 49 27.78 24.09 -126.29
N PHE A 50 26.55 24.03 -126.79
CA PHE A 50 25.37 23.79 -125.95
C PHE A 50 25.40 22.39 -125.31
N LEU A 51 25.79 21.37 -126.06
CA LEU A 51 25.87 19.99 -125.56
C LEU A 51 26.95 19.84 -124.47
N ALA A 52 28.11 20.47 -124.66
CA ALA A 52 29.20 20.46 -123.67
C ALA A 52 28.78 21.16 -122.35
N ALA A 53 28.03 22.26 -122.44
CA ALA A 53 27.50 22.95 -121.26
C ALA A 53 26.51 22.07 -120.48
N MET A 54 25.61 21.34 -121.16
CA MET A 54 24.66 20.44 -120.49
C MET A 54 25.35 19.29 -119.74
N LEU A 55 26.41 18.70 -120.31
CA LEU A 55 27.18 17.63 -119.66
C LEU A 55 27.93 18.13 -118.42
N LEU A 56 28.51 19.34 -118.46
CA LEU A 56 29.17 19.96 -117.31
C LEU A 56 28.21 20.24 -116.15
N VAL A 57 27.00 20.71 -116.46
CA VAL A 57 25.95 20.94 -115.45
C VAL A 57 25.50 19.61 -114.84
N GLY A 58 25.26 18.58 -115.66
CA GLY A 58 24.89 17.25 -115.18
C GLY A 58 25.93 16.61 -114.27
N PHE A 59 27.22 16.73 -114.63
CA PHE A 59 28.33 16.25 -113.80
C PHE A 59 28.47 17.02 -112.49
N SER A 60 28.29 18.35 -112.52
CA SER A 60 28.34 19.19 -111.31
C SER A 60 27.19 18.89 -110.35
N CYS A 61 25.96 18.69 -110.85
CA CYS A 61 24.81 18.32 -110.03
C CYS A 61 24.96 16.95 -109.38
N THR A 62 25.47 15.96 -110.11
CA THR A 62 25.71 14.62 -109.55
C THR A 62 26.83 14.62 -108.51
N MET A 63 27.90 15.39 -108.73
CA MET A 63 28.98 15.52 -107.75
C MET A 63 28.52 16.23 -106.47
N ALA A 64 27.72 17.31 -106.58
CA ALA A 64 27.13 18.00 -105.44
C ALA A 64 26.18 17.08 -104.64
N HIS A 65 25.38 16.26 -105.34
CA HIS A 65 24.45 15.35 -104.68
C HIS A 65 25.17 14.25 -103.86
N VAL A 66 26.23 13.66 -104.41
CA VAL A 66 26.98 12.58 -103.75
C VAL A 66 27.92 13.10 -102.66
N ARG A 67 28.59 14.25 -102.88
CA ARG A 67 29.60 14.76 -101.93
C ARG A 67 29.03 15.64 -100.82
N ILE A 68 27.89 16.30 -101.04
CA ILE A 68 27.32 17.27 -100.09
C ILE A 68 25.93 16.81 -99.61
N ALA A 69 24.96 16.69 -100.52
CA ALA A 69 23.56 16.50 -100.13
C ALA A 69 23.30 15.17 -99.39
N ARG A 70 23.84 14.05 -99.89
CA ARG A 70 23.64 12.72 -99.29
C ARG A 70 24.29 12.60 -97.90
N PRO A 71 25.54 13.05 -97.67
CA PRO A 71 26.14 13.10 -96.33
C PRO A 71 25.41 14.01 -95.34
N ILE A 72 24.97 15.21 -95.74
CA ILE A 72 24.19 16.11 -94.88
C ILE A 72 22.89 15.43 -94.44
N ARG A 73 22.13 14.84 -95.37
CA ARG A 73 20.88 14.15 -95.05
C ARG A 73 21.06 12.98 -94.08
N ARG A 74 22.19 12.25 -94.18
CA ARG A 74 22.55 11.19 -93.22
C ARG A 74 22.95 11.75 -91.86
N MET A 75 23.67 12.87 -91.81
CA MET A 75 23.98 13.59 -90.57
C MET A 75 22.72 14.11 -89.88
N THR A 76 21.76 14.65 -90.64
CA THR A 76 20.45 15.08 -90.11
C THR A 76 19.70 13.90 -89.50
N GLY A 77 19.69 12.74 -90.16
CA GLY A 77 19.06 11.53 -89.61
C GLY A 77 19.73 11.05 -88.32
N ALA A 78 21.07 11.06 -88.24
CA ALA A 78 21.79 10.70 -87.03
C ALA A 78 21.54 11.70 -85.88
N MET A 79 21.46 12.99 -86.19
CA MET A 79 21.15 14.03 -85.21
C MET A 79 19.71 13.92 -84.69
N GLN A 80 18.77 13.55 -85.56
CA GLN A 80 17.38 13.31 -85.16
C GLN A 80 17.24 12.07 -84.27
N ALA A 81 17.91 10.96 -84.60
CA ALA A 81 17.96 9.77 -83.74
C ALA A 81 18.56 10.08 -82.36
N LEU A 82 19.63 10.89 -82.30
CA LEU A 82 20.21 11.34 -81.02
C LEU A 82 19.27 12.25 -80.23
N ALA A 83 18.51 13.13 -80.90
CA ALA A 83 17.51 13.98 -80.27
C ALA A 83 16.31 13.17 -79.72
N GLU A 84 15.96 12.07 -80.37
CA GLU A 84 14.97 11.09 -79.91
C GLU A 84 15.52 10.15 -78.81
N GLY A 85 16.81 10.29 -78.46
CA GLY A 85 17.45 9.56 -77.37
C GLY A 85 18.05 8.20 -77.76
N ASP A 86 18.16 7.89 -79.06
CA ASP A 86 18.86 6.72 -79.56
C ASP A 86 20.37 6.98 -79.68
N THR A 87 21.13 6.50 -78.68
CA THR A 87 22.59 6.59 -78.66
C THR A 87 23.29 5.43 -79.37
N ALA A 88 22.54 4.46 -79.91
CA ALA A 88 23.09 3.33 -80.68
C ALA A 88 23.40 3.73 -82.14
N VAL A 89 22.84 4.85 -82.62
CA VAL A 89 23.09 5.35 -83.97
C VAL A 89 24.58 5.65 -84.20
N GLN A 90 25.11 5.20 -85.34
CA GLN A 90 26.48 5.50 -85.75
C GLN A 90 26.51 6.84 -86.50
N VAL A 91 27.40 7.74 -86.06
CA VAL A 91 27.58 9.04 -86.72
C VAL A 91 28.27 8.81 -88.08
N PRO A 92 27.63 9.15 -89.21
CA PRO A 92 28.22 8.95 -90.54
C PRO A 92 29.33 9.97 -90.79
N ALA A 93 30.20 9.71 -91.78
CA ALA A 93 31.24 10.65 -92.23
C ALA A 93 32.36 10.99 -91.22
N VAL A 94 32.48 10.24 -90.13
CA VAL A 94 33.60 10.34 -89.18
C VAL A 94 34.92 10.01 -89.89
N GLY A 95 35.92 10.88 -89.74
CA GLY A 95 37.23 10.75 -90.39
C GLY A 95 37.37 11.46 -91.74
N ARG A 96 36.33 12.15 -92.23
CA ARG A 96 36.46 13.08 -93.37
C ARG A 96 37.26 14.33 -92.97
N ARG A 97 37.99 14.89 -93.93
CA ARG A 97 38.84 16.09 -93.77
C ARG A 97 38.20 17.37 -94.31
N ASP A 98 36.87 17.40 -94.38
CA ASP A 98 36.09 18.55 -94.85
C ASP A 98 35.07 19.00 -93.79
N GLU A 99 34.24 20.00 -94.12
CA GLU A 99 33.27 20.61 -93.22
C GLU A 99 32.24 19.60 -92.70
N ILE A 100 31.91 18.58 -93.50
CA ILE A 100 31.02 17.49 -93.09
C ILE A 100 31.69 16.59 -92.05
N GLY A 101 33.00 16.36 -92.19
CA GLY A 101 33.80 15.66 -91.17
C GLY A 101 33.87 16.42 -89.84
N ALA A 102 33.97 17.75 -89.89
CA ALA A 102 33.91 18.60 -88.69
C ALA A 102 32.53 18.52 -88.00
N MET A 103 31.44 18.54 -88.77
CA MET A 103 30.09 18.34 -88.23
C MET A 103 29.92 16.94 -87.61
N ALA A 104 30.46 15.90 -88.24
CA ALA A 104 30.44 14.53 -87.71
C ALA A 104 31.17 14.42 -86.37
N ALA A 105 32.33 15.06 -86.23
CA ALA A 105 33.06 15.11 -84.96
C ALA A 105 32.25 15.78 -83.85
N THR A 106 31.58 16.90 -84.14
CA THR A 106 30.73 17.60 -83.16
C THR A 106 29.53 16.76 -82.72
N VAL A 107 28.86 16.09 -83.66
CA VAL A 107 27.73 15.19 -83.36
C VAL A 107 28.19 13.97 -82.56
N GLN A 108 29.41 13.49 -82.79
CA GLN A 108 30.00 12.41 -82.01
C GLN A 108 30.29 12.83 -80.55
N VAL A 109 30.82 14.03 -80.32
CA VAL A 109 30.94 14.60 -78.97
C VAL A 109 29.58 14.71 -78.29
N PHE A 110 28.53 15.10 -79.03
CA PHE A 110 27.17 15.19 -78.50
C PHE A 110 26.62 13.82 -78.08
N ARG A 111 26.83 12.79 -78.90
CA ARG A 111 26.49 11.39 -78.58
C ARG A 111 27.22 10.89 -77.34
N ASP A 112 28.54 11.11 -77.26
CA ASP A 112 29.36 10.65 -76.14
C ASP A 112 28.97 11.37 -74.84
N THR A 113 28.61 12.66 -74.94
CA THR A 113 28.07 13.44 -73.82
C THR A 113 26.72 12.87 -73.35
N LEU A 114 25.79 12.55 -74.26
CA LEU A 114 24.51 11.93 -73.92
C LEU A 114 24.67 10.58 -73.21
N ILE A 115 25.60 9.74 -73.67
CA ILE A 115 25.93 8.45 -73.02
C ILE A 115 26.47 8.70 -71.60
N ARG A 116 27.38 9.65 -71.43
CA ARG A 116 27.96 10.00 -70.13
C ARG A 116 26.93 10.57 -69.17
N THR A 117 26.04 11.44 -69.63
CA THR A 117 24.95 12.00 -68.82
C THR A 117 24.00 10.90 -68.34
N ARG A 118 23.59 9.96 -69.20
CA ARG A 118 22.77 8.80 -68.79
C ARG A 118 23.48 7.90 -67.76
N ALA A 119 24.78 7.68 -67.93
CA ALA A 119 25.56 6.89 -66.97
C ALA A 119 25.62 7.59 -65.59
N LEU A 120 25.87 8.90 -65.57
CA LEU A 120 25.87 9.72 -64.36
C LEU A 120 24.49 9.81 -63.70
N GLU A 121 23.41 9.92 -64.48
CA GLU A 121 22.03 9.88 -63.98
C GLU A 121 21.71 8.54 -63.32
N LYS A 122 22.15 7.42 -63.91
CA LYS A 122 21.98 6.09 -63.32
C LYS A 122 22.79 5.93 -62.04
N GLU A 123 24.02 6.41 -62.01
CA GLU A 123 24.89 6.38 -60.82
C GLU A 123 24.35 7.27 -59.70
N THR A 124 23.90 8.49 -59.99
CA THR A 124 23.25 9.37 -58.99
C THR A 124 21.91 8.84 -58.53
N ALA A 125 21.12 8.18 -59.39
CA ALA A 125 19.90 7.50 -58.98
C ALA A 125 20.19 6.33 -58.01
N LEU A 126 21.21 5.51 -58.30
CA LEU A 126 21.65 4.42 -57.42
C LEU A 126 22.23 4.95 -56.09
N ALA A 127 23.07 5.99 -56.14
CA ALA A 127 23.63 6.61 -54.94
C ALA A 127 22.52 7.21 -54.07
N ARG A 128 21.56 7.93 -54.66
CA ARG A 128 20.37 8.45 -53.94
C ARG A 128 19.54 7.33 -53.36
N ALA A 129 19.28 6.25 -54.11
CA ALA A 129 18.55 5.10 -53.59
C ALA A 129 19.26 4.45 -52.39
N SER A 130 20.58 4.23 -52.48
CA SER A 130 21.37 3.65 -51.38
C SER A 130 21.44 4.56 -50.16
N ALA A 131 21.55 5.87 -50.35
CA ALA A 131 21.57 6.86 -49.26
C ALA A 131 20.21 6.94 -48.57
N GLU A 132 19.11 6.89 -49.33
CA GLU A 132 17.74 6.84 -48.80
C GLU A 132 17.51 5.54 -48.00
N GLU A 133 18.03 4.42 -48.49
CA GLU A 133 17.94 3.11 -47.84
C GLU A 133 18.76 3.05 -46.55
N GLN A 134 19.99 3.58 -46.56
CA GLN A 134 20.83 3.74 -45.36
C GLN A 134 20.20 4.69 -44.34
N ARG A 135 19.62 5.81 -44.80
CA ARG A 135 18.88 6.74 -43.94
C ARG A 135 17.70 6.04 -43.27
N ARG A 136 16.90 5.27 -44.02
CA ARG A 136 15.80 4.46 -43.48
C ARG A 136 16.27 3.39 -42.51
N ALA A 137 17.36 2.68 -42.83
CA ALA A 137 17.92 1.66 -41.95
C ALA A 137 18.43 2.27 -40.63
N GLY A 138 19.16 3.38 -40.69
CA GLY A 138 19.62 4.11 -39.51
C GLY A 138 18.47 4.64 -38.66
N MET A 139 17.43 5.20 -39.29
CA MET A 139 16.23 5.69 -38.60
C MET A 139 15.48 4.54 -37.89
N ARG A 140 15.35 3.37 -38.52
CA ARG A 140 14.78 2.17 -37.87
C ARG A 140 15.62 1.70 -36.69
N GLN A 141 16.94 1.64 -36.84
CA GLN A 141 17.82 1.21 -35.76
C GLN A 141 17.78 2.18 -34.56
N MET A 142 17.70 3.49 -34.82
CA MET A 142 17.48 4.51 -33.78
C MET A 142 16.10 4.34 -33.12
N ALA A 143 15.04 4.09 -33.89
CA ALA A 143 13.72 3.82 -33.36
C ALA A 143 13.70 2.56 -32.47
N ASP A 144 14.34 1.47 -32.87
CA ASP A 144 14.42 0.22 -32.10
C ASP A 144 15.26 0.37 -30.82
N ALA A 145 16.31 1.20 -30.85
CA ALA A 145 17.10 1.54 -29.67
C ALA A 145 16.29 2.42 -28.70
N PHE A 146 15.56 3.40 -29.22
CA PHE A 146 14.67 4.27 -28.44
C PHE A 146 13.53 3.49 -27.79
N GLU A 147 12.88 2.58 -28.54
CA GLU A 147 11.80 1.72 -28.02
C GLU A 147 12.28 0.86 -26.85
N ARG A 148 13.45 0.23 -26.97
CA ARG A 148 13.99 -0.60 -25.88
C ARG A 148 14.37 0.22 -24.66
N ALA A 149 15.03 1.37 -24.85
CA ALA A 149 15.47 2.20 -23.73
C ALA A 149 14.28 2.85 -23.01
N VAL A 150 13.40 3.54 -23.74
CA VAL A 150 12.28 4.27 -23.14
C VAL A 150 11.14 3.32 -22.75
N GLY A 151 10.79 2.36 -23.61
CA GLY A 151 9.75 1.38 -23.31
C GLY A 151 10.11 0.51 -22.10
N GLY A 152 11.38 0.14 -21.94
CA GLY A 152 11.86 -0.57 -20.75
C GLY A 152 11.70 0.25 -19.45
N VAL A 153 12.11 1.52 -19.47
CA VAL A 153 11.96 2.42 -18.31
C VAL A 153 10.49 2.65 -17.97
N VAL A 154 9.64 2.92 -18.96
CA VAL A 154 8.19 3.12 -18.76
C VAL A 154 7.53 1.86 -18.19
N GLY A 155 7.89 0.67 -18.70
CA GLY A 155 7.39 -0.59 -18.17
C GLY A 155 7.80 -0.83 -16.72
N GLN A 156 9.04 -0.48 -16.35
CA GLN A 156 9.53 -0.62 -14.98
C GLN A 156 8.87 0.38 -14.01
N VAL A 157 8.62 1.61 -14.45
CA VAL A 157 7.88 2.61 -13.66
C VAL A 157 6.44 2.17 -13.46
N ALA A 158 5.77 1.65 -14.51
CA ALA A 158 4.41 1.12 -14.40
C ALA A 158 4.33 -0.06 -13.41
N ALA A 159 5.26 -1.01 -13.50
CA ALA A 159 5.32 -2.14 -12.56
C ALA A 159 5.53 -1.68 -11.11
N SER A 160 6.45 -0.73 -10.89
CA SER A 160 6.71 -0.15 -9.56
C SER A 160 5.48 0.59 -9.01
N ALA A 161 4.73 1.29 -9.87
CA ALA A 161 3.50 1.97 -9.50
C ALA A 161 2.40 0.98 -9.06
N THR A 162 2.26 -0.15 -9.77
CA THR A 162 1.33 -1.22 -9.38
C THR A 162 1.72 -1.86 -8.04
N GLU A 163 3.01 -2.10 -7.80
CA GLU A 163 3.50 -2.63 -6.53
C GLU A 163 3.26 -1.67 -5.36
N LEU A 164 3.48 -0.37 -5.58
CA LEU A 164 3.17 0.67 -4.60
C LEU A 164 1.66 0.77 -4.33
N GLN A 165 0.79 0.63 -5.34
CA GLN A 165 -0.66 0.57 -5.12
C GLN A 165 -1.05 -0.61 -4.22
N ALA A 166 -0.53 -1.81 -4.50
CA ALA A 166 -0.83 -3.00 -3.70
C ALA A 166 -0.33 -2.85 -2.25
N THR A 167 0.87 -2.29 -2.08
CA THR A 167 1.45 -2.01 -0.75
C THR A 167 0.63 -0.98 0.01
N ALA A 168 0.25 0.11 -0.65
CA ALA A 168 -0.59 1.15 -0.07
C ALA A 168 -1.96 0.63 0.35
N GLN A 169 -2.62 -0.20 -0.47
CA GLN A 169 -3.89 -0.82 -0.11
C GLN A 169 -3.75 -1.71 1.14
N THR A 170 -2.72 -2.56 1.17
CA THR A 170 -2.44 -3.42 2.33
C THR A 170 -2.19 -2.60 3.60
N MET A 171 -1.50 -1.46 3.47
CA MET A 171 -1.22 -0.54 4.57
C MET A 171 -2.50 0.15 5.07
N THR A 172 -3.40 0.57 4.18
CA THR A 172 -4.72 1.12 4.53
C THR A 172 -5.58 0.10 5.27
N ASP A 173 -5.61 -1.15 4.81
CA ASP A 173 -6.37 -2.23 5.44
C ASP A 173 -5.81 -2.54 6.83
N GLY A 174 -4.48 -2.63 6.95
CA GLY A 174 -3.79 -2.86 8.21
C GLY A 174 -3.97 -1.72 9.23
N ALA A 175 -3.92 -0.47 8.76
CA ALA A 175 -4.24 0.71 9.56
C ALA A 175 -5.68 0.67 10.09
N THR A 176 -6.65 0.42 9.21
CA THR A 176 -8.08 0.32 9.57
C THR A 176 -8.33 -0.77 10.61
N LEU A 177 -7.72 -1.96 10.41
CA LEU A 177 -7.81 -3.07 11.36
C LEU A 177 -7.19 -2.70 12.72
N THR A 178 -6.04 -2.02 12.71
CA THR A 178 -5.33 -1.59 13.92
C THR A 178 -6.15 -0.56 14.69
N ALA A 179 -6.75 0.42 14.02
CA ALA A 179 -7.65 1.40 14.63
C ALA A 179 -8.87 0.72 15.27
N GLY A 180 -9.52 -0.21 14.57
CA GLY A 180 -10.66 -0.97 15.10
C GLY A 180 -10.31 -1.84 16.31
N ARG A 181 -9.17 -2.54 16.28
CA ARG A 181 -8.66 -3.31 17.43
C ARG A 181 -8.31 -2.40 18.61
N SER A 182 -7.74 -1.24 18.33
CA SER A 182 -7.40 -0.25 19.35
C SER A 182 -8.65 0.26 20.07
N ALA A 183 -9.73 0.54 19.34
CA ALA A 183 -11.02 0.89 19.91
C ALA A 183 -11.60 -0.23 20.80
N THR A 184 -11.46 -1.50 20.38
CA THR A 184 -11.90 -2.66 21.17
C THR A 184 -11.13 -2.77 22.48
N VAL A 185 -9.81 -2.58 22.44
CA VAL A 185 -8.95 -2.59 23.63
C VAL A 185 -9.27 -1.41 24.55
N ALA A 186 -9.54 -0.22 24.00
CA ALA A 186 -9.97 0.95 24.79
C ALA A 186 -11.28 0.67 25.55
N ALA A 187 -12.27 0.05 24.89
CA ALA A 187 -13.52 -0.34 25.53
C ALA A 187 -13.30 -1.38 26.65
N ALA A 188 -12.46 -2.39 26.42
CA ALA A 188 -12.10 -3.38 27.43
C ALA A 188 -11.36 -2.75 28.63
N ALA A 189 -10.47 -1.80 28.39
CA ALA A 189 -9.79 -1.05 29.44
C ALA A 189 -10.78 -0.20 30.26
N GLY A 190 -11.76 0.45 29.61
CA GLY A 190 -12.86 1.15 30.27
C GLY A 190 -13.67 0.24 31.20
N HIS A 191 -14.11 -0.92 30.70
CA HIS A 191 -14.80 -1.92 31.54
C HIS A 191 -13.95 -2.42 32.71
N THR A 192 -12.64 -2.54 32.51
CA THR A 192 -11.72 -2.93 33.58
C THR A 192 -11.63 -1.83 34.64
N ALA A 193 -11.59 -0.56 34.24
CA ALA A 193 -11.58 0.56 35.17
C ALA A 193 -12.85 0.61 36.04
N ASP A 194 -14.02 0.34 35.46
CA ASP A 194 -15.29 0.25 36.21
C ASP A 194 -15.25 -0.90 37.25
N ASN A 195 -14.74 -2.07 36.84
CA ASN A 195 -14.58 -3.21 37.74
C ASN A 195 -13.60 -2.89 38.88
N VAL A 196 -12.48 -2.24 38.58
CA VAL A 196 -11.49 -1.79 39.57
C VAL A 196 -12.14 -0.79 40.54
N GLY A 197 -12.95 0.15 40.06
CA GLY A 197 -13.72 1.07 40.91
C GLY A 197 -14.68 0.34 41.85
N THR A 198 -15.34 -0.71 41.36
CA THR A 198 -16.24 -1.55 42.18
C THR A 198 -15.48 -2.31 43.28
N VAL A 199 -14.31 -2.86 42.95
CA VAL A 199 -13.44 -3.54 43.93
C VAL A 199 -12.90 -2.55 44.96
N ALA A 200 -12.57 -1.32 44.56
CA ALA A 200 -12.12 -0.27 45.48
C ALA A 200 -13.20 0.03 46.53
N ALA A 201 -14.45 0.25 46.09
CA ALA A 201 -15.57 0.49 46.99
C ALA A 201 -15.81 -0.67 47.97
N ALA A 202 -15.75 -1.92 47.47
CA ALA A 202 -15.89 -3.10 48.32
C ALA A 202 -14.74 -3.22 49.34
N ALA A 203 -13.51 -2.87 48.96
CA ALA A 203 -12.36 -2.89 49.86
C ALA A 203 -12.46 -1.79 50.94
N GLU A 204 -12.99 -0.61 50.63
CA GLU A 204 -13.28 0.45 51.61
C GLU A 204 -14.38 0.02 52.60
N GLU A 205 -15.44 -0.63 52.12
CA GLU A 205 -16.52 -1.17 52.96
C GLU A 205 -15.99 -2.29 53.89
N LEU A 206 -15.13 -3.17 53.37
CA LEU A 206 -14.43 -4.17 54.18
C LEU A 206 -13.53 -3.52 55.23
N GLY A 207 -12.81 -2.45 54.88
CA GLY A 207 -11.97 -1.71 55.83
C GLY A 207 -12.79 -1.16 57.00
N THR A 208 -13.97 -0.60 56.72
CA THR A 208 -14.91 -0.12 57.73
C THR A 208 -15.44 -1.27 58.59
N SER A 209 -15.79 -2.39 57.97
CA SER A 209 -16.28 -3.59 58.67
C SER A 209 -15.23 -4.18 59.61
N VAL A 210 -13.96 -4.24 59.18
CA VAL A 210 -12.82 -4.71 59.99
C VAL A 210 -12.62 -3.81 61.21
N GLN A 211 -12.71 -2.48 61.06
CA GLN A 211 -12.61 -1.55 62.18
C GLN A 211 -13.74 -1.75 63.21
N GLU A 212 -14.97 -1.96 62.73
CA GLU A 212 -16.11 -2.22 63.61
C GLU A 212 -15.98 -3.57 64.34
N ILE A 213 -15.54 -4.63 63.65
CA ILE A 213 -15.26 -5.93 64.28
C ILE A 213 -14.16 -5.78 65.34
N SER A 214 -13.09 -5.03 65.06
CA SER A 214 -12.02 -4.77 66.03
C SER A 214 -12.56 -4.10 67.30
N ARG A 215 -13.43 -3.09 67.13
CA ARG A 215 -14.12 -2.42 68.25
C ARG A 215 -15.00 -3.39 69.06
N GLN A 216 -15.77 -4.24 68.39
CA GLN A 216 -16.64 -5.23 69.05
C GLN A 216 -15.86 -6.31 69.81
N VAL A 217 -14.74 -6.77 69.25
CA VAL A 217 -13.85 -7.75 69.87
C VAL A 217 -13.18 -7.17 71.12
N SER A 218 -12.68 -5.93 71.04
CA SER A 218 -12.13 -5.21 72.19
C SER A 218 -13.18 -5.01 73.30
N GLY A 219 -14.41 -4.65 72.92
CA GLY A 219 -15.54 -4.56 73.85
C GLY A 219 -15.87 -5.90 74.52
N SER A 220 -15.87 -6.99 73.77
CA SER A 220 -16.12 -8.35 74.29
C SER A 220 -15.03 -8.80 75.26
N ALA A 221 -13.76 -8.50 74.97
CA ALA A 221 -12.65 -8.76 75.87
C ALA A 221 -12.75 -7.95 77.18
N SER A 222 -13.23 -6.71 77.10
CA SER A 222 -13.51 -5.90 78.29
C SER A 222 -14.64 -6.48 79.14
N LEU A 223 -15.75 -6.87 78.50
CA LEU A 223 -16.90 -7.47 79.20
C LEU A 223 -16.52 -8.79 79.87
N ALA A 224 -15.72 -9.62 79.21
CA ALA A 224 -15.22 -10.86 79.79
C ALA A 224 -14.38 -10.60 81.05
N ARG A 225 -13.52 -9.57 81.06
CA ARG A 225 -12.76 -9.18 82.26
C ARG A 225 -13.67 -8.76 83.41
N THR A 226 -14.65 -7.89 83.14
CA THR A 226 -15.64 -7.49 84.15
C THR A 226 -16.41 -8.68 84.72
N ALA A 227 -16.82 -9.62 83.87
CA ALA A 227 -17.53 -10.81 84.31
C ALA A 227 -16.67 -11.75 85.19
N VAL A 228 -15.35 -11.83 84.94
CA VAL A 228 -14.42 -12.55 85.83
C VAL A 228 -14.35 -11.87 87.21
N ASP A 229 -14.26 -10.55 87.25
CA ASP A 229 -14.20 -9.80 88.51
C ASP A 229 -15.50 -9.97 89.33
N GLU A 230 -16.67 -9.90 88.68
CA GLU A 230 -17.98 -10.14 89.30
C GLU A 230 -18.13 -11.58 89.82
N ALA A 231 -17.68 -12.57 89.04
CA ALA A 231 -17.67 -13.98 89.46
C ALA A 231 -16.75 -14.20 90.66
N ALA A 232 -15.58 -13.57 90.68
CA ALA A 232 -14.65 -13.63 91.80
C ALA A 232 -15.24 -13.02 93.09
N GLY A 233 -15.96 -11.89 92.98
CA GLY A 233 -16.70 -11.30 94.09
C GLY A 233 -17.80 -12.21 94.63
N THR A 234 -18.59 -12.82 93.72
CA THR A 234 -19.65 -13.78 94.09
C THR A 234 -19.08 -15.01 94.79
N ALA A 235 -17.95 -15.55 94.31
CA ALA A 235 -17.25 -16.64 94.99
C ALA A 235 -16.77 -16.24 96.39
N GLY A 236 -16.37 -14.99 96.58
CA GLY A 236 -16.06 -14.40 97.89
C GLY A 236 -17.24 -14.47 98.85
N HIS A 237 -18.41 -13.97 98.43
CA HIS A 237 -19.63 -14.01 99.26
C HIS A 237 -20.06 -15.43 99.61
N MET A 238 -19.90 -16.39 98.70
CA MET A 238 -20.22 -17.79 98.99
C MET A 238 -19.26 -18.41 100.03
N ARG A 239 -17.97 -18.03 100.00
CA ARG A 239 -17.00 -18.43 101.03
C ARG A 239 -17.36 -17.86 102.40
N GLU A 240 -17.71 -16.58 102.47
CA GLU A 240 -18.18 -15.92 103.70
C GLU A 240 -19.46 -16.59 104.26
N LEU A 241 -20.41 -16.94 103.38
CA LEU A 241 -21.61 -17.67 103.75
C LEU A 241 -21.28 -19.07 104.30
N SER A 242 -20.38 -19.80 103.64
CA SER A 242 -19.93 -21.13 104.10
C SER A 242 -19.34 -21.06 105.51
N GLU A 243 -18.50 -20.06 105.76
CA GLU A 243 -17.88 -19.82 107.08
C GLU A 243 -18.94 -19.44 108.13
N ALA A 244 -19.89 -18.57 107.79
CA ALA A 244 -20.98 -18.20 108.68
C ALA A 244 -21.87 -19.41 109.04
N VAL A 245 -22.21 -20.24 108.06
CA VAL A 245 -22.99 -21.47 108.27
C VAL A 245 -22.21 -22.49 109.10
N SER A 246 -20.89 -22.60 108.92
CA SER A 246 -20.03 -23.42 109.78
C SER A 246 -20.10 -22.98 111.25
N ARG A 247 -19.98 -21.67 111.52
CA ARG A 247 -20.11 -21.13 112.89
C ARG A 247 -21.48 -21.41 113.50
N ILE A 248 -22.56 -21.35 112.71
CA ILE A 248 -23.90 -21.73 113.18
C ILE A 248 -23.92 -23.22 113.54
N GLY A 249 -23.27 -24.06 112.74
CA GLY A 249 -23.08 -25.49 113.02
C GLY A 249 -22.43 -25.75 114.38
N ASP A 250 -21.35 -25.02 114.67
CA ASP A 250 -20.63 -25.12 115.97
C ASP A 250 -21.56 -24.75 117.15
N VAL A 251 -22.33 -23.66 117.00
CA VAL A 251 -23.30 -23.23 118.02
C VAL A 251 -24.42 -24.25 118.21
N VAL A 252 -24.96 -24.82 117.14
CA VAL A 252 -26.01 -25.86 117.22
C VAL A 252 -25.47 -27.13 117.87
N GLY A 253 -24.22 -27.51 117.59
CA GLY A 253 -23.54 -28.62 118.27
C GLY A 253 -23.39 -28.40 119.78
N LEU A 254 -23.07 -27.17 120.20
CA LEU A 254 -23.04 -26.78 121.60
C LEU A 254 -24.43 -26.87 122.25
N ILE A 255 -25.48 -26.37 121.58
CA ILE A 255 -26.87 -26.44 122.09
C ILE A 255 -27.32 -27.90 122.24
N SER A 256 -26.99 -28.75 121.26
CA SER A 256 -27.28 -30.20 121.33
C SER A 256 -26.60 -30.85 122.55
N SER A 257 -25.34 -30.47 122.82
CA SER A 257 -24.59 -30.93 124.00
C SER A 257 -25.23 -30.46 125.32
N ILE A 258 -25.67 -29.19 125.38
CA ILE A 258 -26.38 -28.64 126.54
C ILE A 258 -27.73 -29.35 126.74
N ALA A 259 -28.49 -29.62 125.67
CA ALA A 259 -29.75 -30.34 125.75
C ALA A 259 -29.54 -31.77 126.27
N SER A 260 -28.51 -32.48 125.80
CA SER A 260 -28.13 -33.81 126.29
C SER A 260 -27.77 -33.78 127.78
N GLN A 261 -26.95 -32.80 128.21
CA GLN A 261 -26.59 -32.62 129.61
C GLN A 261 -27.80 -32.27 130.48
N THR A 262 -28.71 -31.44 129.98
CA THR A 262 -29.97 -31.05 130.65
C THR A 262 -30.89 -32.25 130.81
N ASN A 263 -30.99 -33.11 129.80
CA ASN A 263 -31.74 -34.35 129.85
C ASN A 263 -31.16 -35.33 130.90
N LEU A 264 -29.84 -35.42 131.02
CA LEU A 264 -29.18 -36.23 132.06
C LEU A 264 -29.41 -35.66 133.47
N LEU A 265 -29.32 -34.33 133.64
CA LEU A 265 -29.63 -33.65 134.89
C LEU A 265 -31.10 -33.86 135.30
N ALA A 266 -32.03 -33.73 134.37
CA ALA A 266 -33.46 -33.95 134.58
C ALA A 266 -33.78 -35.41 134.92
N LEU A 267 -33.07 -36.37 134.29
CA LEU A 267 -33.16 -37.78 134.63
C LEU A 267 -32.70 -38.03 136.08
N ASN A 268 -31.55 -37.49 136.48
CA ASN A 268 -31.05 -37.59 137.85
C ASN A 268 -32.03 -36.97 138.86
N ALA A 269 -32.60 -35.81 138.53
CA ALA A 269 -33.62 -35.16 139.35
C ALA A 269 -34.92 -35.99 139.46
N THR A 270 -35.32 -36.67 138.38
CA THR A 270 -36.48 -37.58 138.38
C THR A 270 -36.23 -38.79 139.29
N ILE A 271 -35.01 -39.35 139.28
CA ILE A 271 -34.60 -40.45 140.15
C ILE A 271 -34.64 -40.01 141.62
N GLU A 272 -34.07 -38.85 141.95
CA GLU A 272 -34.05 -38.35 143.33
C GLU A 272 -35.46 -37.96 143.84
N ALA A 273 -36.30 -37.42 142.96
CA ALA A 273 -37.70 -37.12 143.28
C ALA A 273 -38.52 -38.40 143.54
N ALA A 274 -38.26 -39.49 142.79
CA ALA A 274 -38.85 -40.80 143.05
C ALA A 274 -38.36 -41.37 144.40
N ARG A 275 -37.09 -41.15 144.75
CA ARG A 275 -36.48 -41.56 146.02
C ARG A 275 -37.08 -40.85 147.24
N ALA A 276 -37.48 -39.59 147.09
CA ALA A 276 -38.16 -38.80 148.12
C ALA A 276 -39.66 -39.15 148.33
N GLY A 277 -40.21 -40.09 147.55
CA GLY A 277 -41.58 -40.60 147.71
C GLY A 277 -42.66 -39.52 147.59
N ALA A 278 -43.61 -39.48 148.55
CA ALA A 278 -44.77 -38.57 148.48
C ALA A 278 -44.40 -37.07 148.52
N ALA A 279 -43.26 -36.71 149.13
CA ALA A 279 -42.76 -35.34 149.25
C ALA A 279 -42.09 -34.83 147.94
N GLY A 280 -41.63 -35.74 147.08
CA GLY A 280 -40.94 -35.41 145.82
C GLY A 280 -41.86 -35.23 144.61
N ARG A 281 -43.19 -35.44 144.74
CA ARG A 281 -44.12 -35.46 143.59
C ARG A 281 -44.11 -34.18 142.75
N GLY A 282 -44.05 -33.00 143.37
CA GLY A 282 -43.96 -31.73 142.64
C GLY A 282 -42.65 -31.60 141.86
N PHE A 283 -41.53 -32.02 142.45
CA PHE A 283 -40.22 -32.06 141.79
C PHE A 283 -40.17 -33.07 140.66
N ALA A 284 -40.83 -34.22 140.79
CA ALA A 284 -40.89 -35.24 139.74
C ALA A 284 -41.60 -34.73 138.48
N VAL A 285 -42.67 -33.94 138.62
CA VAL A 285 -43.38 -33.32 137.48
C VAL A 285 -42.48 -32.31 136.77
N VAL A 286 -41.81 -31.43 137.52
CA VAL A 286 -40.87 -30.45 136.93
C VAL A 286 -39.71 -31.16 136.24
N ALA A 287 -39.13 -32.19 136.84
CA ALA A 287 -38.04 -32.96 136.25
C ALA A 287 -38.47 -33.67 134.95
N ALA A 288 -39.69 -34.22 134.90
CA ALA A 288 -40.25 -34.82 133.69
C ALA A 288 -40.47 -33.79 132.58
N GLU A 289 -40.97 -32.60 132.92
CA GLU A 289 -41.18 -31.49 131.96
C GLU A 289 -39.83 -30.98 131.40
N VAL A 290 -38.82 -30.79 132.25
CA VAL A 290 -37.46 -30.41 131.82
C VAL A 290 -36.85 -31.49 130.92
N LYS A 291 -37.07 -32.78 131.25
CA LYS A 291 -36.61 -33.90 130.43
C LYS A 291 -37.28 -33.90 129.05
N ALA A 292 -38.58 -33.67 129.00
CA ALA A 292 -39.34 -33.59 127.75
C ALA A 292 -38.88 -32.41 126.88
N LEU A 293 -38.69 -31.23 127.50
CA LEU A 293 -38.19 -30.03 126.82
C LEU A 293 -36.78 -30.24 126.27
N ALA A 294 -35.88 -30.86 127.06
CA ALA A 294 -34.53 -31.19 126.62
C ALA A 294 -34.54 -32.17 125.43
N GLY A 295 -35.44 -33.16 125.44
CA GLY A 295 -35.64 -34.07 124.30
C GLY A 295 -36.15 -33.35 123.05
N GLN A 296 -37.09 -32.41 123.21
CA GLN A 296 -37.58 -31.59 122.11
C GLN A 296 -36.48 -30.66 121.55
N THR A 297 -35.66 -30.08 122.41
CA THR A 297 -34.49 -29.28 122.01
C THR A 297 -33.49 -30.13 121.24
N ALA A 298 -33.16 -31.34 121.71
CA ALA A 298 -32.25 -32.24 121.02
C ALA A 298 -32.75 -32.60 119.60
N LYS A 299 -34.03 -32.96 119.48
CA LYS A 299 -34.66 -33.22 118.17
C LYS A 299 -34.62 -32.01 117.25
N ALA A 300 -34.95 -30.82 117.76
CA ALA A 300 -34.89 -29.58 116.99
C ALA A 300 -33.44 -29.28 116.52
N THR A 301 -32.44 -29.51 117.37
CA THR A 301 -31.03 -29.32 117.00
C THR A 301 -30.59 -30.30 115.91
N GLU A 302 -31.05 -31.55 115.94
CA GLU A 302 -30.76 -32.54 114.89
C GLU A 302 -31.35 -32.14 113.53
N GLU A 303 -32.59 -31.67 113.51
CA GLU A 303 -33.23 -31.15 112.30
C GLU A 303 -32.47 -29.92 111.75
N ILE A 304 -32.01 -29.01 112.63
CA ILE A 304 -31.21 -27.84 112.24
C ILE A 304 -29.83 -28.27 111.71
N THR A 305 -29.16 -29.25 112.32
CA THR A 305 -27.89 -29.79 111.81
C THR A 305 -28.06 -30.35 110.40
N GLY A 306 -29.15 -31.07 110.13
CA GLY A 306 -29.49 -31.53 108.78
C GLY A 306 -29.68 -30.37 107.79
N GLN A 307 -30.32 -29.27 108.21
CA GLN A 307 -30.48 -28.07 107.38
C GLN A 307 -29.13 -27.40 107.08
N ILE A 308 -28.26 -27.27 108.08
CA ILE A 308 -26.91 -26.71 107.93
C ILE A 308 -26.09 -27.51 106.93
N GLY A 309 -26.10 -28.84 107.03
CA GLY A 309 -25.41 -29.71 106.07
C GLY A 309 -25.93 -29.52 104.63
N ARG A 310 -27.24 -29.37 104.43
CA ARG A 310 -27.82 -29.05 103.12
C ARG A 310 -27.38 -27.68 102.59
N ILE A 311 -27.35 -26.66 103.44
CA ILE A 311 -26.91 -25.31 103.05
C ILE A 311 -25.42 -25.32 102.69
N GLN A 312 -24.57 -25.99 103.47
CA GLN A 312 -23.14 -26.14 103.17
C GLN A 312 -22.91 -26.86 101.85
N GLY A 313 -23.60 -27.99 101.63
CA GLY A 313 -23.54 -28.72 100.36
C GLY A 313 -23.94 -27.85 99.17
N LYS A 314 -25.07 -27.14 99.27
CA LYS A 314 -25.52 -26.23 98.20
C LYS A 314 -24.60 -25.03 97.98
N THR A 315 -23.95 -24.55 99.03
CA THR A 315 -22.92 -23.51 98.95
C THR A 315 -21.69 -24.02 98.19
N GLY A 316 -21.26 -25.26 98.46
CA GLY A 316 -20.19 -25.92 97.72
C GLY A 316 -20.52 -26.13 96.24
N ASP A 317 -21.72 -26.62 95.93
CA ASP A 317 -22.23 -26.75 94.55
C ASP A 317 -22.15 -25.40 93.80
N ALA A 318 -22.54 -24.31 94.47
CA ALA A 318 -22.53 -22.97 93.89
C ALA A 318 -21.10 -22.45 93.63
N VAL A 319 -20.17 -22.66 94.56
CA VAL A 319 -18.75 -22.28 94.36
C VAL A 319 -18.16 -23.02 93.16
N ALA A 320 -18.38 -24.33 93.06
CA ALA A 320 -17.90 -25.13 91.92
C ALA A 320 -18.50 -24.63 90.58
N ALA A 321 -19.78 -24.26 90.57
CA ALA A 321 -20.41 -23.67 89.39
C ALA A 321 -19.79 -22.31 89.00
N ILE A 322 -19.48 -21.45 89.97
CA ILE A 322 -18.82 -20.15 89.74
C ILE A 322 -17.40 -20.34 89.19
N GLU A 323 -16.64 -21.30 89.71
CA GLU A 323 -15.30 -21.62 89.20
C GLU A 323 -15.35 -22.10 87.74
N ALA A 324 -16.31 -22.98 87.42
CA ALA A 324 -16.52 -23.43 86.04
C ALA A 324 -16.88 -22.26 85.10
N ILE A 325 -17.76 -21.35 85.53
CA ILE A 325 -18.11 -20.14 84.76
C ILE A 325 -16.89 -19.25 84.54
N THR A 326 -16.07 -19.02 85.58
CA THR A 326 -14.82 -18.25 85.48
C THR A 326 -13.87 -18.86 84.44
N GLY A 327 -13.73 -20.20 84.44
CA GLY A 327 -12.94 -20.91 83.43
C GLY A 327 -13.44 -20.68 82.00
N ARG A 328 -14.75 -20.73 81.78
CA ARG A 328 -15.36 -20.45 80.46
C ARG A 328 -15.18 -19.00 80.03
N ILE A 329 -15.28 -18.04 80.94
CA ILE A 329 -15.04 -16.62 80.61
C ILE A 329 -13.57 -16.38 80.25
N ALA A 330 -12.63 -17.05 80.92
CA ALA A 330 -11.21 -16.98 80.58
C ALA A 330 -10.91 -17.57 79.18
N GLU A 331 -11.61 -18.65 78.78
CA GLU A 331 -11.57 -19.16 77.41
C GLU A 331 -12.08 -18.13 76.39
N ILE A 332 -13.20 -17.46 76.68
CA ILE A 332 -13.74 -16.37 75.85
C ILE A 332 -12.73 -15.23 75.70
N SER A 333 -12.11 -14.79 76.80
CA SER A 333 -11.11 -13.71 76.78
C SER A 333 -9.91 -14.05 75.88
N ARG A 334 -9.37 -15.29 75.99
CA ARG A 334 -8.28 -15.76 75.11
C ARG A 334 -8.72 -15.82 73.65
N ALA A 335 -9.93 -16.30 73.37
CA ALA A 335 -10.46 -16.33 72.01
C ALA A 335 -10.60 -14.91 71.43
N SER A 336 -11.07 -13.93 72.21
CA SER A 336 -11.15 -12.53 71.76
C SER A 336 -9.78 -11.95 71.40
N VAL A 337 -8.72 -12.26 72.15
CA VAL A 337 -7.35 -11.84 71.80
C VAL A 337 -6.90 -12.45 70.47
N GLY A 338 -7.17 -13.75 70.25
CA GLY A 338 -6.86 -14.40 68.97
C GLY A 338 -7.62 -13.81 67.79
N ILE A 339 -8.90 -13.50 67.97
CA ILE A 339 -9.72 -12.82 66.96
C ILE A 339 -9.16 -11.41 66.68
N ALA A 340 -8.77 -10.66 67.70
CA ALA A 340 -8.21 -9.31 67.52
C ALA A 340 -6.96 -9.32 66.63
N ALA A 341 -6.04 -10.27 66.87
CA ALA A 341 -4.85 -10.43 66.03
C ALA A 341 -5.20 -10.77 64.56
N ALA A 342 -6.16 -11.67 64.34
CA ALA A 342 -6.63 -12.00 62.99
C ALA A 342 -7.30 -10.81 62.29
N VAL A 343 -8.05 -9.99 63.04
CA VAL A 343 -8.71 -8.78 62.52
C VAL A 343 -7.69 -7.70 62.16
N GLU A 344 -6.61 -7.54 62.94
CA GLU A 344 -5.49 -6.64 62.58
C GLU A 344 -4.81 -7.08 61.28
N GLU A 345 -4.53 -8.38 61.11
CA GLU A 345 -3.96 -8.95 59.88
C GLU A 345 -4.91 -8.74 58.67
N GLN A 346 -6.21 -8.97 58.85
CA GLN A 346 -7.21 -8.68 57.82
C GLN A 346 -7.26 -7.19 57.46
N GLY A 347 -7.08 -6.29 58.43
CA GLY A 347 -7.00 -4.85 58.18
C GLY A 347 -5.81 -4.48 57.32
N ALA A 348 -4.63 -5.05 57.60
CA ALA A 348 -3.44 -4.85 56.80
C ALA A 348 -3.62 -5.36 55.35
N ALA A 349 -4.17 -6.57 55.20
CA ALA A 349 -4.45 -7.16 53.89
C ALA A 349 -5.46 -6.32 53.09
N THR A 350 -6.51 -5.80 53.75
CA THR A 350 -7.50 -4.92 53.10
C THR A 350 -6.87 -3.63 52.60
N GLN A 351 -5.96 -3.02 53.38
CA GLN A 351 -5.22 -1.83 52.92
C GLN A 351 -4.28 -2.14 51.75
N GLU A 352 -3.67 -3.33 51.71
CA GLU A 352 -2.90 -3.78 50.54
C GLU A 352 -3.77 -3.95 49.30
N ILE A 353 -4.98 -4.49 49.44
CA ILE A 353 -5.95 -4.58 48.34
C ILE A 353 -6.25 -3.18 47.80
N VAL A 354 -6.58 -2.21 48.67
CA VAL A 354 -6.83 -0.82 48.26
C VAL A 354 -5.66 -0.23 47.49
N ARG A 355 -4.41 -0.41 47.96
CA ARG A 355 -3.21 0.06 47.26
C ARG A 355 -3.03 -0.58 45.88
N ASN A 356 -3.22 -1.90 45.78
CA ASN A 356 -3.09 -2.62 44.51
C ASN A 356 -4.18 -2.25 43.50
N VAL A 357 -5.41 -2.04 43.98
CA VAL A 357 -6.54 -1.59 43.17
C VAL A 357 -6.30 -0.19 42.62
N ALA A 358 -5.76 0.73 43.43
CA ALA A 358 -5.38 2.07 42.96
C ALA A 358 -4.30 2.02 41.86
N ALA A 359 -3.27 1.16 42.04
CA ALA A 359 -2.24 0.96 41.02
C ALA A 359 -2.83 0.35 39.73
N ALA A 360 -3.75 -0.61 39.85
CA ALA A 360 -4.45 -1.18 38.71
C ALA A 360 -5.29 -0.13 37.96
N ALA A 361 -5.97 0.77 38.68
CA ALA A 361 -6.74 1.88 38.09
C ALA A 361 -5.86 2.83 37.27
N THR A 362 -4.69 3.19 37.80
CA THR A 362 -3.69 3.97 37.07
C THR A 362 -3.22 3.23 35.81
N GLY A 363 -2.90 1.94 35.93
CA GLY A 363 -2.50 1.11 34.79
C GLY A 363 -3.57 1.02 33.70
N THR A 364 -4.85 0.87 34.06
CA THR A 364 -5.95 0.87 33.07
C THR A 364 -6.11 2.22 32.36
N THR A 365 -5.86 3.32 33.07
CA THR A 365 -5.89 4.67 32.48
C THR A 365 -4.75 4.86 31.49
N GLU A 366 -3.55 4.40 31.84
CA GLU A 366 -2.38 4.44 30.96
C GLU A 366 -2.58 3.60 29.70
N VAL A 367 -3.12 2.37 29.84
CA VAL A 367 -3.48 1.52 28.69
C VAL A 367 -4.48 2.24 27.77
N THR A 368 -5.49 2.90 28.32
CA THR A 368 -6.49 3.65 27.55
C THR A 368 -5.86 4.81 26.78
N HIS A 369 -4.94 5.55 27.40
CA HIS A 369 -4.21 6.63 26.74
C HIS A 369 -3.31 6.11 25.61
N THR A 370 -2.51 5.08 25.89
CA THR A 370 -1.60 4.47 24.91
C THR A 370 -2.36 3.90 23.73
N ILE A 371 -3.48 3.21 23.95
CA ILE A 371 -4.24 2.61 22.85
C ILE A 371 -4.97 3.66 22.00
N THR A 372 -5.38 4.78 22.60
CA THR A 372 -5.91 5.92 21.85
C THR A 372 -4.84 6.53 20.94
N ALA A 373 -3.61 6.66 21.44
CA ALA A 373 -2.48 7.12 20.62
C ALA A 373 -2.14 6.14 19.48
N VAL A 374 -2.21 4.82 19.74
CA VAL A 374 -2.03 3.79 18.68
C VAL A 374 -3.12 3.88 17.63
N ALA A 375 -4.39 4.10 18.03
CA ALA A 375 -5.47 4.32 17.09
C ALA A 375 -5.22 5.53 16.18
N GLY A 376 -4.80 6.67 16.76
CA GLY A 376 -4.45 7.88 15.99
C GLY A 376 -3.27 7.66 15.04
N ALA A 377 -2.21 6.98 15.48
CA ALA A 377 -1.08 6.64 14.62
C ALA A 377 -1.46 5.71 13.46
N ALA A 378 -2.41 4.80 13.69
CA ALA A 378 -2.95 3.95 12.64
C ALA A 378 -3.77 4.77 11.63
N GLU A 379 -4.60 5.71 12.09
CA GLU A 379 -5.32 6.64 11.19
C GLU A 379 -4.38 7.48 10.34
N GLU A 380 -3.31 8.04 10.91
CA GLU A 380 -2.26 8.76 10.17
C GLU A 380 -1.60 7.87 9.12
N THR A 381 -1.30 6.62 9.48
CA THR A 381 -0.74 5.62 8.55
C THR A 381 -1.70 5.33 7.40
N GLY A 382 -3.00 5.19 7.66
CA GLY A 382 -4.04 5.01 6.65
C GLY A 382 -4.19 6.23 5.72
N ALA A 383 -4.08 7.43 6.25
CA ALA A 383 -4.07 8.66 5.46
C ALA A 383 -2.84 8.75 4.55
N ALA A 384 -1.65 8.46 5.07
CA ALA A 384 -0.41 8.39 4.28
C ALA A 384 -0.49 7.32 3.19
N ALA A 385 -1.02 6.14 3.51
CA ALA A 385 -1.26 5.07 2.55
C ALA A 385 -2.18 5.51 1.42
N THR A 386 -3.27 6.21 1.73
CA THR A 386 -4.19 6.76 0.74
C THR A 386 -3.50 7.76 -0.19
N GLN A 387 -2.59 8.59 0.32
CA GLN A 387 -1.80 9.50 -0.50
C GLN A 387 -0.84 8.74 -1.44
N VAL A 388 -0.17 7.71 -0.95
CA VAL A 388 0.70 6.85 -1.78
C VAL A 388 -0.12 6.13 -2.85
N LEU A 389 -1.32 5.64 -2.52
CA LEU A 389 -2.22 5.00 -3.47
C LEU A 389 -2.61 5.98 -4.60
N ALA A 390 -2.97 7.21 -4.26
CA ALA A 390 -3.31 8.25 -5.24
C ALA A 390 -2.11 8.60 -6.14
N ALA A 391 -0.93 8.82 -5.55
CA ALA A 391 0.29 9.14 -6.29
C ALA A 391 0.71 8.00 -7.23
N SER A 392 0.61 6.75 -6.77
CA SER A 392 0.96 5.56 -7.56
C SER A 392 -0.05 5.32 -8.68
N SER A 393 -1.34 5.58 -8.44
CA SER A 393 -2.38 5.51 -9.47
C SER A 393 -2.13 6.52 -10.59
N GLU A 394 -1.77 7.75 -10.22
CA GLU A 394 -1.42 8.79 -11.19
C GLU A 394 -0.14 8.44 -11.97
N LEU A 395 0.89 7.89 -11.30
CA LEU A 395 2.11 7.44 -11.96
C LEU A 395 1.85 6.30 -12.95
N SER A 396 0.96 5.36 -12.62
CA SER A 396 0.53 4.29 -13.53
C SER A 396 -0.15 4.87 -14.77
N ARG A 397 -1.09 5.80 -14.59
CA ARG A 397 -1.78 6.48 -15.69
C ARG A 397 -0.83 7.27 -16.59
N GLN A 398 0.14 7.99 -16.00
CA GLN A 398 1.16 8.72 -16.76
C GLN A 398 2.08 7.77 -17.53
N SER A 399 2.42 6.61 -16.97
CA SER A 399 3.23 5.59 -17.63
C SER A 399 2.50 4.97 -18.83
N GLU A 400 1.20 4.66 -18.68
CA GLU A 400 0.35 4.19 -19.79
C GLU A 400 0.26 5.24 -20.91
N GLN A 401 0.05 6.52 -20.56
CA GLN A 401 0.00 7.60 -21.52
C GLN A 401 1.33 7.77 -22.26
N LEU A 402 2.45 7.74 -21.54
CA LEU A 402 3.79 7.84 -22.13
C LEU A 402 4.09 6.64 -23.04
N SER A 403 3.69 5.43 -22.64
CA SER A 403 3.81 4.22 -23.47
C SER A 403 3.04 4.37 -24.79
N ALA A 404 1.81 4.90 -24.73
CA ALA A 404 1.00 5.15 -25.92
C ALA A 404 1.61 6.23 -26.85
N GLU A 405 2.15 7.31 -26.29
CA GLU A 405 2.84 8.35 -27.08
C GLU A 405 4.13 7.83 -27.73
N VAL A 406 4.92 7.03 -27.00
CA VAL A 406 6.12 6.37 -27.54
C VAL A 406 5.75 5.43 -28.68
N ALA A 407 4.72 4.61 -28.51
CA ALA A 407 4.23 3.71 -29.57
C ALA A 407 3.79 4.48 -30.82
N ARG A 408 3.06 5.59 -30.66
CA ARG A 408 2.60 6.45 -31.78
C ARG A 408 3.77 7.13 -32.49
N PHE A 409 4.74 7.63 -31.73
CA PHE A 409 5.96 8.23 -32.28
C PHE A 409 6.75 7.22 -33.10
N LEU A 410 6.98 6.01 -32.56
CA LEU A 410 7.69 4.94 -33.25
C LEU A 410 6.98 4.48 -34.52
N ALA A 411 5.65 4.38 -34.51
CA ALA A 411 4.87 4.07 -35.70
C ALA A 411 5.07 5.12 -36.80
N THR A 412 5.09 6.40 -36.42
CA THR A 412 5.31 7.52 -37.36
C THR A 412 6.72 7.50 -37.94
N VAL A 413 7.75 7.27 -37.11
CA VAL A 413 9.16 7.20 -37.53
C VAL A 413 9.44 6.00 -38.42
N ARG A 414 8.78 4.85 -38.18
CA ARG A 414 8.92 3.64 -39.01
C ARG A 414 8.19 3.73 -40.35
N ALA A 415 7.16 4.58 -40.44
CA ALA A 415 6.38 4.81 -41.66
C ALA A 415 7.02 5.84 -42.62
N ALA A 416 7.83 6.77 -42.10
CA ALA A 416 8.68 7.67 -42.89
C ALA A 416 9.86 6.91 -43.51
#